data_AF-A0A5S4ZTM3-F1
#
_entry.id   AF-A0A5S4ZTM3-F1
#
_cell.length_a   1.000
_cell.length_b   1.000
_cell.length_c   1.000
_cell.angle_alpha   90.00
_cell.angle_beta   90.00
_cell.angle_gamma   90.00
#
_symmetry.space_group_name_H-M   'P 1'
#
loop_
_entity.id
_entity.type
_entity.pdbx_description
1 polymer ?
#
loop_
_entity_poly.entity_id
_entity_poly.type
_entity_poly.pdbx_seq_one_letter_code
_entity_poly.pdbx_strand_id
1 'polypeptide(L)'
;MEETGCFNKFLIVRGSITGQGMRNDIKRVLIFIIAAAILMVGCSPGKDYVENPVVLTEQDIKNAVTELINGINSGNMEIVQRYVGAATPVAEKLVDQLRGNIKLHNVRDITVQGTTARATVTLEVVPLNITRDVTLSFDATDVLLLNNPLGLLSILLQ
;
A
#
# COMPACT_ATOMS: atom_id res chain seq x y z
N MET A 1 11.82 26.00 1.01
CA MET A 1 13.03 26.44 1.73
C MET A 1 12.52 27.06 3.01
N GLU A 2 12.21 26.24 4.00
CA GLU A 2 11.82 26.71 5.34
C GLU A 2 11.77 25.52 6.31
N GLU A 3 12.36 25.76 7.47
CA GLU A 3 12.07 25.21 8.80
C GLU A 3 12.49 23.77 9.13
N THR A 4 13.70 23.73 9.69
CA THR A 4 14.18 22.86 10.77
C THR A 4 13.12 22.51 11.83
N GLY A 5 13.03 21.23 12.19
CA GLY A 5 12.24 20.80 13.34
C GLY A 5 12.54 19.36 13.76
N CYS A 6 13.69 19.11 14.38
CA CYS A 6 13.82 17.97 15.28
C CYS A 6 14.53 18.38 16.56
N PHE A 7 13.66 18.63 17.54
CA PHE A 7 13.94 18.75 18.95
C PHE A 7 14.45 17.41 19.52
N ASN A 8 14.99 17.49 20.73
CA ASN A 8 15.46 16.42 21.64
C ASN A 8 16.90 15.94 21.46
N LYS A 9 17.67 15.68 22.52
CA LYS A 9 17.54 15.85 23.99
C LYS A 9 18.86 15.31 24.55
N PHE A 10 19.32 15.89 25.66
CA PHE A 10 20.28 15.27 26.58
C PHE A 10 21.72 15.09 26.08
N LEU A 11 22.64 15.88 26.64
CA LEU A 11 23.61 15.33 27.58
C LEU A 11 24.28 16.45 28.38
N ILE A 12 23.91 16.53 29.65
CA ILE A 12 24.68 17.20 30.68
C ILE A 12 26.00 16.43 30.80
N VAL A 13 27.13 17.07 30.48
CA VAL A 13 28.44 16.57 30.87
C VAL A 13 29.05 17.58 31.84
N ARG A 14 28.78 17.37 33.13
CA ARG A 14 29.62 17.88 34.21
C ARG A 14 30.85 16.99 34.30
N GLY A 15 32.03 17.57 34.15
CA GLY A 15 33.32 16.90 34.36
C GLY A 15 34.41 17.93 34.59
N SER A 16 34.60 18.29 35.85
CA SER A 16 35.66 19.16 36.36
C SER A 16 36.80 18.30 36.89
N ILE A 17 37.96 18.18 36.24
CA ILE A 17 39.23 17.86 36.92
C ILE A 17 40.44 18.37 36.11
N THR A 18 41.13 19.33 36.73
CA THR A 18 42.57 19.65 36.76
C THR A 18 43.59 18.70 36.10
N GLY A 19 44.63 19.31 35.51
CA GLY A 19 46.01 18.79 35.64
C GLY A 19 46.81 18.46 34.37
N GLN A 20 47.87 19.26 34.15
CA GLN A 20 49.16 18.92 33.52
C GLN A 20 49.23 18.48 32.04
N GLY A 21 49.67 19.44 31.20
CA GLY A 21 51.04 19.46 30.68
C GLY A 21 51.54 18.28 29.84
N MET A 22 51.71 18.55 28.53
CA MET A 22 52.67 17.88 27.63
C MET A 22 52.49 16.38 27.40
N ARG A 23 51.34 16.00 26.82
CA ARG A 23 51.19 14.76 26.02
C ARG A 23 50.00 14.86 25.04
N ASN A 24 49.68 16.08 24.60
CA ASN A 24 48.36 16.43 24.07
C ASN A 24 48.27 16.53 22.55
N ASP A 25 49.39 16.58 21.81
CA ASP A 25 49.31 16.77 20.35
C ASP A 25 48.89 15.49 19.63
N ILE A 26 49.47 14.33 19.96
CA ILE A 26 49.08 13.04 19.33
C ILE A 26 47.64 12.64 19.69
N LYS A 27 47.20 12.90 20.92
CA LYS A 27 45.82 12.59 21.36
C LYS A 27 44.79 13.51 20.72
N ARG A 28 45.11 14.80 20.54
CA ARG A 28 44.24 15.75 19.82
C ARG A 28 44.16 15.43 18.33
N VAL A 29 45.25 15.00 17.70
CA VAL A 29 45.26 14.55 16.30
C VAL A 29 44.39 13.30 16.11
N LEU A 30 44.49 12.31 17.00
CA LEU A 30 43.65 11.11 16.95
C LEU A 30 42.15 11.43 17.10
N ILE A 31 41.79 12.39 17.95
CA ILE A 31 40.40 12.83 18.12
C ILE A 31 39.90 13.55 16.86
N PHE A 32 40.74 14.37 16.21
CA PHE A 32 40.38 15.04 14.94
C PHE A 32 40.20 14.05 13.78
N ILE A 33 41.00 12.98 13.70
CA ILE A 33 40.87 11.94 12.66
C ILE A 33 39.58 11.12 12.85
N ILE A 34 39.23 10.77 14.08
CA ILE A 34 37.98 10.06 14.38
C ILE A 34 36.77 10.97 14.13
N ALA A 35 36.84 12.25 14.49
CA ALA A 35 35.78 13.22 14.20
C ALA A 35 35.59 13.43 12.68
N ALA A 36 36.67 13.44 11.90
CA ALA A 36 36.60 13.53 10.44
C ALA A 36 36.02 12.27 9.78
N ALA A 37 36.29 11.07 10.33
CA ALA A 37 35.74 9.81 9.82
C ALA A 37 34.21 9.71 9.99
N ILE A 38 33.65 10.31 11.05
CA ILE A 38 32.20 10.32 11.30
C ILE A 38 31.49 11.31 10.36
N LEU A 39 32.17 12.36 9.91
CA LEU A 39 31.60 13.35 8.97
C LEU A 39 31.54 12.86 7.51
N MET A 40 32.23 11.77 7.15
CA MET A 40 32.09 11.12 5.83
C MET A 40 30.97 10.07 5.79
N VAL A 41 30.32 9.76 6.92
CA VAL A 41 29.05 9.00 6.93
C VAL A 41 27.91 9.99 6.70
N GLY A 42 27.97 10.68 5.56
CA GLY A 42 27.00 11.70 5.15
C GLY A 42 26.31 11.25 3.87
N CYS A 43 25.05 10.83 4.01
CA CYS A 43 24.07 10.54 2.96
C CYS A 43 24.52 9.54 1.88
N SER A 44 24.28 8.25 2.11
CA SER A 44 23.64 7.52 1.01
C SER A 44 22.37 8.30 0.66
N PRO A 45 22.12 8.71 -0.59
CA PRO A 45 20.76 9.02 -0.97
C PRO A 45 19.98 7.75 -0.64
N GLY A 46 19.10 7.86 0.37
CA GLY A 46 18.13 6.84 0.65
C GLY A 46 17.48 6.48 -0.67
N LYS A 47 17.65 5.22 -1.07
CA LYS A 47 16.58 4.59 -1.82
C LYS A 47 15.36 4.76 -0.93
N ASP A 48 14.39 5.55 -1.38
CA ASP A 48 12.97 5.50 -1.04
C ASP A 48 12.33 6.85 -1.35
N TYR A 49 12.36 7.21 -2.63
CA TYR A 49 11.22 7.89 -3.21
C TYR A 49 10.73 6.98 -4.32
N VAL A 50 9.66 6.23 -4.05
CA VAL A 50 8.81 5.68 -5.11
C VAL A 50 8.28 6.90 -5.85
N GLU A 51 8.95 7.27 -6.93
CA GLU A 51 8.76 8.51 -7.71
C GLU A 51 7.49 8.46 -8.57
N ASN A 52 6.47 7.73 -8.13
CA ASN A 52 5.13 7.84 -8.69
C ASN A 52 4.16 7.44 -7.58
N PRO A 53 3.41 8.38 -6.96
CA PRO A 53 2.16 7.96 -6.34
C PRO A 53 1.40 7.23 -7.45
N VAL A 54 0.97 5.99 -7.22
CA VAL A 54 0.16 5.25 -8.18
C VAL A 54 -1.09 6.08 -8.42
N VAL A 55 -1.08 6.89 -9.49
CA VAL A 55 -2.23 7.70 -9.86
C VAL A 55 -3.21 6.73 -10.50
N LEU A 56 -4.13 6.22 -9.69
CA LEU A 56 -5.20 5.36 -10.17
C LEU A 56 -6.03 6.10 -11.22
N THR A 57 -6.14 5.51 -12.41
CA THR A 57 -7.04 6.01 -13.44
C THR A 57 -8.36 5.25 -13.43
N GLU A 58 -9.41 5.83 -14.02
CA GLU A 58 -10.68 5.12 -14.20
C GLU A 58 -10.51 3.81 -14.98
N GLN A 59 -9.56 3.78 -15.92
CA GLN A 59 -9.28 2.61 -16.74
C GLN A 59 -8.66 1.49 -15.90
N ASP A 60 -7.79 1.82 -14.95
CA ASP A 60 -7.21 0.84 -14.03
C ASP A 60 -8.29 0.17 -13.19
N ILE A 61 -9.28 0.94 -12.72
CA ILE A 61 -10.42 0.41 -11.97
C ILE A 61 -11.28 -0.50 -12.85
N LYS A 62 -11.59 -0.11 -14.08
CA LYS A 62 -12.36 -0.95 -15.02
C LYS A 62 -11.63 -2.26 -15.33
N ASN A 63 -10.31 -2.18 -15.56
CA ASN A 63 -9.48 -3.34 -15.82
C ASN A 63 -9.45 -4.27 -14.61
N ALA A 64 -9.23 -3.73 -13.40
CA ALA A 64 -9.20 -4.51 -12.18
C ALA A 64 -10.54 -5.19 -11.86
N VAL A 65 -11.66 -4.48 -12.03
CA VAL A 65 -13.00 -5.08 -11.88
C VAL A 65 -13.18 -6.22 -12.89
N THR A 66 -12.84 -5.99 -14.14
CA THR A 66 -12.99 -6.99 -15.20
C THR A 66 -12.12 -8.22 -14.93
N GLU A 67 -10.85 -8.01 -14.54
CA GLU A 67 -9.91 -9.08 -14.22
C GLU A 67 -10.39 -9.87 -12.99
N LEU A 68 -10.87 -9.20 -11.94
CA LEU A 68 -11.43 -9.86 -10.77
C LEU A 68 -12.63 -10.75 -11.11
N ILE A 69 -13.62 -10.21 -11.86
CA ILE A 69 -14.82 -10.98 -12.23
C ILE A 69 -14.45 -12.17 -13.13
N ASN A 70 -13.50 -11.98 -14.06
CA ASN A 70 -12.99 -13.07 -14.89
C ASN A 70 -12.21 -14.11 -14.07
N GLY A 71 -11.44 -13.68 -13.08
CA GLY A 71 -10.74 -14.56 -12.13
C GLY A 71 -11.73 -15.42 -11.34
N ILE A 72 -12.81 -14.82 -10.84
CA ILE A 72 -13.90 -15.54 -10.17
C ILE A 72 -14.55 -16.54 -11.12
N ASN A 73 -14.92 -16.12 -12.33
CA ASN A 73 -15.60 -16.97 -13.31
C ASN A 73 -14.76 -18.14 -13.82
N SER A 74 -13.46 -17.94 -13.97
CA SER A 74 -12.52 -18.99 -14.38
C SER A 74 -12.07 -19.87 -13.21
N GLY A 75 -12.34 -19.47 -11.96
CA GLY A 75 -11.82 -20.12 -10.77
C GLY A 75 -10.31 -19.92 -10.57
N ASN A 76 -9.72 -18.88 -11.17
CA ASN A 76 -8.32 -18.57 -11.00
C ASN A 76 -8.08 -17.86 -9.64
N MET A 77 -7.67 -18.65 -8.66
CA MET A 77 -7.45 -18.16 -7.29
C MET A 77 -6.37 -17.08 -7.19
N GLU A 78 -5.30 -17.18 -8.00
CA GLU A 78 -4.19 -16.22 -7.98
C GLU A 78 -4.67 -14.81 -8.35
N ILE A 79 -5.52 -14.71 -9.38
CA ILE A 79 -6.11 -13.44 -9.81
C ILE A 79 -7.02 -12.89 -8.70
N VAL A 80 -7.91 -13.72 -8.15
CA VAL A 80 -8.86 -13.27 -7.12
C VAL A 80 -8.11 -12.76 -5.88
N GLN A 81 -7.13 -13.54 -5.40
CA GLN A 81 -6.29 -13.20 -4.24
C GLN A 81 -5.51 -11.89 -4.43
N ARG A 82 -5.12 -11.54 -5.66
CA ARG A 82 -4.46 -10.26 -5.94
C ARG A 82 -5.33 -9.06 -5.53
N TYR A 83 -6.64 -9.17 -5.68
CA TYR A 83 -7.58 -8.08 -5.38
C TYR A 83 -8.21 -8.20 -4.00
N VAL A 84 -8.44 -9.39 -3.46
CA VAL A 84 -9.08 -9.57 -2.14
C VAL A 84 -8.09 -9.87 -1.01
N GLY A 85 -6.79 -9.83 -1.30
CA GLY A 85 -5.70 -10.16 -0.39
C GLY A 85 -5.28 -11.63 -0.46
N ALA A 86 -3.97 -11.88 -0.35
CA ALA A 86 -3.32 -13.16 -0.61
C ALA A 86 -3.72 -14.33 0.32
N ALA A 87 -4.38 -14.06 1.45
CA ALA A 87 -4.65 -15.06 2.49
C ALA A 87 -6.10 -15.07 2.99
N THR A 88 -7.07 -14.57 2.20
CA THR A 88 -8.45 -14.46 2.68
C THR A 88 -9.28 -15.71 2.30
N PRO A 89 -9.90 -16.40 3.29
CA PRO A 89 -10.99 -17.37 3.04
C PRO A 89 -12.15 -16.78 2.23
N VAL A 90 -12.17 -15.46 2.06
CA VAL A 90 -13.11 -14.74 1.21
C VAL A 90 -12.84 -15.01 -0.27
N ALA A 91 -11.58 -15.12 -0.70
CA ALA A 91 -11.23 -15.46 -2.09
C ALA A 91 -11.81 -16.83 -2.49
N GLU A 92 -11.64 -17.83 -1.62
CA GLU A 92 -12.21 -19.17 -1.78
C GLU A 92 -13.72 -19.11 -1.89
N LYS A 93 -14.39 -18.43 -0.94
CA LYS A 93 -15.85 -18.28 -0.98
C LYS A 93 -16.37 -17.59 -2.23
N LEU A 94 -15.68 -16.54 -2.70
CA LEU A 94 -16.04 -15.84 -3.94
C LEU A 94 -15.98 -16.79 -5.13
N VAL A 95 -14.89 -17.53 -5.28
CA VAL A 95 -14.75 -18.52 -6.35
C VAL A 95 -15.79 -19.62 -6.20
N ASP A 96 -15.90 -20.26 -5.03
CA ASP A 96 -16.79 -21.41 -4.84
C ASP A 96 -18.26 -21.07 -5.09
N GLN A 97 -18.71 -19.88 -4.68
CA GLN A 97 -20.11 -19.50 -4.80
C GLN A 97 -20.47 -18.82 -6.12
N LEU A 98 -19.54 -18.07 -6.73
CA LEU A 98 -19.83 -17.24 -7.91
C LEU A 98 -19.23 -17.77 -9.21
N ARG A 99 -18.32 -18.77 -9.18
CA ARG A 99 -17.64 -19.27 -10.39
C ARG A 99 -18.64 -19.74 -11.45
N GLY A 100 -18.54 -19.13 -12.63
CA GLY A 100 -19.38 -19.44 -13.78
C GLY A 100 -20.82 -18.96 -13.66
N ASN A 101 -21.17 -18.33 -12.53
CA ASN A 101 -22.53 -17.91 -12.19
C ASN A 101 -22.69 -16.39 -12.18
N ILE A 102 -21.68 -15.62 -12.58
CA ILE A 102 -21.78 -14.16 -12.64
C ILE A 102 -21.40 -13.60 -14.01
N LYS A 103 -22.07 -12.52 -14.44
CA LYS A 103 -21.73 -11.76 -15.64
C LYS A 103 -21.59 -10.29 -15.30
N LEU A 104 -20.50 -9.68 -15.78
CA LEU A 104 -20.29 -8.24 -15.70
C LEU A 104 -21.03 -7.54 -16.85
N HIS A 105 -21.95 -6.63 -16.52
CA HIS A 105 -22.66 -5.81 -17.50
C HIS A 105 -22.04 -4.44 -17.68
N ASN A 106 -21.73 -3.77 -16.56
CA ASN A 106 -21.27 -2.39 -16.61
C ASN A 106 -20.43 -2.02 -15.38
N VAL A 107 -19.55 -1.04 -15.55
CA VAL A 107 -18.77 -0.39 -14.49
C VAL A 107 -18.94 1.12 -14.65
N ARG A 108 -19.54 1.77 -13.67
CA ARG A 108 -19.91 3.19 -13.70
C ARG A 108 -19.66 3.88 -12.36
N ASP A 109 -19.95 5.18 -12.29
CA ASP A 109 -19.81 6.00 -11.08
C ASP A 109 -18.42 5.90 -10.43
N ILE A 110 -17.38 5.86 -11.27
CA ILE A 110 -16.00 5.68 -10.81
C ILE A 110 -15.52 6.98 -10.18
N THR A 111 -15.06 6.90 -8.93
CA THR A 111 -14.51 8.03 -8.19
C THR A 111 -13.15 7.65 -7.62
N VAL A 112 -12.13 8.44 -7.87
CA VAL A 112 -10.77 8.25 -7.32
C VAL A 112 -10.45 9.41 -6.38
N GLN A 113 -10.04 9.10 -5.15
CA GLN A 113 -9.69 10.05 -4.10
C GLN A 113 -8.40 9.60 -3.40
N GLY A 114 -7.27 10.20 -3.76
CA GLY A 114 -5.97 9.82 -3.25
C GLY A 114 -5.65 8.35 -3.59
N THR A 115 -5.44 7.53 -2.57
CA THR A 115 -5.21 6.08 -2.72
C THR A 115 -6.50 5.27 -2.80
N THR A 116 -7.67 5.89 -2.57
CA THR A 116 -8.95 5.16 -2.56
C THR A 116 -9.68 5.33 -3.89
N ALA A 117 -10.37 4.28 -4.33
CA ALA A 117 -11.26 4.34 -5.47
C ALA A 117 -12.60 3.67 -5.15
N ARG A 118 -13.66 4.14 -5.80
CA ARG A 118 -15.00 3.54 -5.72
C ARG A 118 -15.55 3.37 -7.12
N ALA A 119 -16.28 2.29 -7.35
CA ALA A 119 -16.99 2.03 -8.59
C ALA A 119 -18.30 1.30 -8.32
N THR A 120 -19.33 1.62 -9.07
CA THR A 120 -20.59 0.86 -9.09
C THR A 120 -20.54 -0.14 -10.23
N VAL A 121 -20.69 -1.41 -9.90
CA VAL A 121 -20.58 -2.53 -10.84
C VAL A 121 -21.93 -3.21 -10.98
N THR A 122 -22.43 -3.32 -12.20
CA THR A 122 -23.66 -4.05 -12.51
C THR A 122 -23.32 -5.50 -12.83
N LEU A 123 -23.76 -6.43 -11.99
CA LEU A 123 -23.53 -7.85 -12.11
C LEU A 123 -24.87 -8.60 -12.27
N GLU A 124 -24.89 -9.61 -13.14
CA GLU A 124 -26.00 -10.56 -13.26
C GLU A 124 -25.59 -11.92 -12.70
N VAL A 125 -26.48 -12.54 -11.91
CA VAL A 125 -26.32 -13.92 -11.44
C VAL A 125 -27.03 -14.89 -12.40
N VAL A 126 -26.27 -15.81 -12.99
CA VAL A 126 -26.74 -16.83 -13.93
C VAL A 126 -26.89 -18.17 -13.20
N PRO A 127 -27.96 -18.97 -13.46
CA PRO A 127 -29.07 -18.74 -14.39
C PRO A 127 -30.25 -17.97 -13.77
N LEU A 128 -30.11 -17.44 -12.56
CA LEU A 128 -31.19 -16.77 -11.83
C LEU A 128 -31.68 -15.48 -12.53
N ASN A 129 -30.89 -14.93 -13.45
CA ASN A 129 -31.16 -13.70 -14.21
C ASN A 129 -31.43 -12.50 -13.29
N ILE A 130 -30.75 -12.49 -12.13
CA ILE A 130 -30.86 -11.42 -11.13
C ILE A 130 -29.75 -10.41 -11.41
N THR A 131 -30.12 -9.20 -11.81
CA THR A 131 -29.19 -8.09 -12.04
C THR A 131 -29.13 -7.18 -10.82
N ARG A 132 -27.92 -6.89 -10.33
CA ARG A 132 -27.68 -6.03 -9.16
C ARG A 132 -26.53 -5.08 -9.40
N ASP A 133 -26.67 -3.90 -8.82
CA ASP A 133 -25.59 -2.93 -8.72
C ASP A 133 -24.89 -3.13 -7.37
N VAL A 134 -23.57 -3.31 -7.41
CA VAL A 134 -22.71 -3.50 -6.25
C VAL A 134 -21.66 -2.38 -6.25
N THR A 135 -21.58 -1.62 -5.16
CA THR A 135 -20.52 -0.63 -4.99
C THR A 135 -19.26 -1.32 -4.46
N LEU A 136 -18.21 -1.29 -5.26
CA LEU A 136 -16.89 -1.78 -4.91
C LEU A 136 -16.01 -0.62 -4.48
N SER A 137 -15.33 -0.78 -3.35
CA SER A 137 -14.37 0.18 -2.83
C SER A 137 -12.99 -0.46 -2.84
N PHE A 138 -12.03 0.26 -3.40
CA PHE A 138 -10.65 -0.14 -3.56
C PHE A 138 -9.71 0.79 -2.78
N ASP A 139 -8.60 0.25 -2.31
CA ASP A 139 -7.48 0.98 -1.72
C ASP A 139 -6.20 0.58 -2.46
N ALA A 140 -5.43 1.57 -2.91
CA ALA A 140 -4.15 1.41 -3.59
C ALA A 140 -3.04 1.98 -2.70
N THR A 141 -2.60 1.13 -1.79
CA THR A 141 -1.40 1.36 -0.97
C THR A 141 -0.13 1.02 -1.76
N ASP A 142 -0.15 -0.10 -2.49
CA ASP A 142 0.88 -0.54 -3.44
C ASP A 142 0.28 -1.34 -4.63
N VAL A 143 -0.81 -2.07 -4.35
CA VAL A 143 -1.64 -2.81 -5.32
C VAL A 143 -3.10 -2.47 -5.07
N LEU A 144 -3.95 -2.56 -6.10
CA LEU A 144 -5.38 -2.27 -5.97
C LEU A 144 -6.08 -3.39 -5.19
N LEU A 145 -6.48 -3.11 -3.95
CA LEU A 145 -7.13 -4.07 -3.06
C LEU A 145 -8.57 -3.69 -2.78
N LEU A 146 -9.46 -4.67 -2.80
CA LEU A 146 -10.87 -4.53 -2.49
C LEU A 146 -11.06 -4.45 -0.98
N ASN A 147 -11.56 -3.31 -0.49
CA ASN A 147 -11.72 -3.03 0.93
C ASN A 147 -12.88 -3.85 1.54
N ASN A 148 -13.92 -4.13 0.76
CA ASN A 148 -15.06 -4.93 1.20
C ASN A 148 -15.42 -6.04 0.19
N PRO A 149 -14.67 -7.16 0.18
CA PRO A 149 -14.89 -8.25 -0.76
C PRO A 149 -16.19 -9.03 -0.53
N LEU A 150 -16.75 -8.96 0.69
CA LEU A 150 -18.03 -9.60 1.01
C LEU A 150 -19.22 -8.93 0.29
N GLY A 151 -19.07 -7.68 -0.17
CA GLY A 151 -20.08 -7.00 -0.97
C GLY A 151 -20.43 -7.79 -2.25
N LEU A 152 -19.49 -8.50 -2.84
CA LEU A 152 -19.74 -9.35 -4.01
C LEU A 152 -20.57 -10.58 -3.67
N LEU A 153 -20.40 -11.16 -2.48
CA LEU A 153 -21.21 -12.31 -2.02
C LEU A 153 -22.65 -11.93 -1.67
N SER A 154 -22.90 -10.66 -1.34
CA SER A 154 -24.25 -10.17 -1.04
C SER A 154 -25.23 -10.33 -2.20
N ILE A 155 -24.72 -10.50 -3.43
CA ILE A 155 -25.55 -10.76 -4.61
C ILE A 155 -26.30 -12.10 -4.55
N LEU A 156 -25.82 -13.05 -3.72
CA LEU A 156 -26.40 -14.39 -3.56
C LEU A 156 -27.35 -14.52 -2.38
N LEU A 157 -27.33 -13.60 -1.42
CA LEU A 157 -28.03 -13.74 -0.12
C LEU A 157 -29.50 -13.25 -0.17
N GLN A 158 -30.22 -13.56 -1.25
CA GLN A 158 -31.64 -13.24 -1.39
C GLN A 158 -32.51 -14.48 -1.38
#